data_AF-A0A132A2L2-F1
#
_entry.id   AF-A0A132A2L2-F1
#
_cell.length_a   1.000
_cell.length_b   1.000
_cell.length_c   1.000
_cell.angle_alpha   90.00
_cell.angle_beta   90.00
_cell.angle_gamma   90.00
#
_symmetry.space_group_name_H-M   'P 1'
#
loop_
_entity.id
_entity.type
_entity.pdbx_description
1 polymer ?
#
loop_
_entity_poly.entity_id
_entity_poly.type
_entity_poly.pdbx_seq_one_letter_code
_entity_poly.pdbx_strand_id
1 'polypeptide(L)'
;MIFAGLIEEQKDSPLILCIKKGLLDLRDFNPFIEDFVLRFEGILATKESQYQKADMLYHTALKMANDLSYKDAETYIFDLMADNYFEWNDFEKAKPLYLEVLNRIPKENNFSLEKIPSEAVVEISIKLAYCYSHLGQSDFAEKGFQFSIDSQLIRVDSFWNDKECRILIKNLNDEQSNSLALLGMAYDYYSKYLEQLSSQLLERSLIYRKKAHQISSIINGIEHSQTIVLENNIADIYSRMEKFDLAKECLHGAIEKAKAIKSKELPILYLNLASIHCQENRKDLATQFCRKTISLIEEENNVSGLNVGGKFSTKERDLLRKKSELCLKGSKSNHRLSYNVMERRR
;
A
#
# COMPACT_ATOMS: atom_id res chain seq x y z
N MET A 1 4.56 -0.72 -0.09
CA MET A 1 4.77 0.71 0.25
C MET A 1 3.64 1.67 -0.18
N ILE A 2 2.41 1.22 -0.42
CA ILE A 2 1.25 2.13 -0.57
C ILE A 2 0.25 1.97 0.59
N PHE A 3 0.23 0.85 1.29
CA PHE A 3 -0.60 0.74 2.50
C PHE A 3 0.16 0.81 3.81
N ALA A 4 1.47 0.61 3.79
CA ALA A 4 2.33 1.04 4.89
C ALA A 4 2.30 2.57 5.07
N GLY A 5 2.02 3.37 4.01
CA GLY A 5 1.96 4.83 4.09
C GLY A 5 0.74 5.41 4.80
N LEU A 6 -0.32 4.63 5.04
CA LEU A 6 -1.46 5.06 5.87
C LEU A 6 -1.19 4.97 7.36
N ILE A 7 -0.08 4.33 7.72
CA ILE A 7 0.32 4.02 9.08
C ILE A 7 1.69 4.65 9.40
N GLU A 8 2.62 4.67 8.45
CA GLU A 8 4.02 4.92 8.78
C GLU A 8 4.47 6.38 8.80
N GLU A 9 3.72 7.33 8.25
CA GLU A 9 4.12 8.75 8.33
C GLU A 9 3.51 9.51 9.51
N GLN A 10 2.56 8.94 10.29
CA GLN A 10 2.29 9.42 11.66
C GLN A 10 1.41 8.57 12.61
N LYS A 11 0.97 7.34 12.30
CA LYS A 11 0.14 6.54 13.23
C LYS A 11 0.38 5.04 13.08
N ASP A 12 1.05 4.44 14.07
CA ASP A 12 1.23 2.99 14.27
C ASP A 12 0.12 2.10 13.65
N SER A 13 0.49 0.96 13.03
CA SER A 13 -0.50 0.00 12.50
C SER A 13 -1.51 -0.34 13.60
N PRO A 14 -2.80 -0.57 13.31
CA PRO A 14 -3.75 -1.06 14.30
C PRO A 14 -3.23 -2.24 15.13
N LEU A 15 -2.44 -3.14 14.52
CA LEU A 15 -1.72 -4.20 15.25
C LEU A 15 -0.63 -3.63 16.16
N ILE A 16 0.18 -2.68 15.69
CA ILE A 16 1.19 -1.96 16.50
C ILE A 16 0.51 -1.17 17.63
N LEU A 17 -0.68 -0.59 17.43
CA LEU A 17 -1.46 0.10 18.46
C LEU A 17 -1.99 -0.89 19.50
N CYS A 18 -2.53 -2.04 19.08
CA CYS A 18 -2.93 -3.13 19.97
C CYS A 18 -1.75 -3.66 20.78
N ILE A 19 -0.61 -3.89 20.12
CA ILE A 19 0.62 -4.36 20.76
C ILE A 19 1.23 -3.28 21.66
N LYS A 20 1.24 -2.01 21.26
CA LYS A 20 1.68 -0.87 22.10
C LYS A 20 0.80 -0.69 23.33
N LYS A 21 -0.52 -0.91 23.20
CA LYS A 21 -1.44 -0.89 24.34
C LYS A 21 -1.15 -2.04 25.32
N GLY A 22 -0.62 -3.17 24.86
CA GLY A 22 -0.08 -4.24 25.70
C GLY A 22 1.36 -4.02 26.20
N LEU A 23 2.21 -3.31 25.45
CA LEU A 23 3.63 -3.05 25.78
C LEU A 23 3.83 -1.86 26.73
N LEU A 24 2.85 -0.96 26.87
CA LEU A 24 2.93 0.18 27.80
C LEU A 24 3.09 -0.25 29.28
N ASP A 25 2.88 -1.53 29.60
CA ASP A 25 3.09 -2.12 30.92
C ASP A 25 4.53 -2.64 31.18
N LEU A 26 5.45 -2.55 30.21
CA LEU A 26 6.82 -3.08 30.33
C LEU A 26 7.87 -1.96 30.27
N ARG A 27 7.87 -1.09 31.30
CA ARG A 27 9.06 -0.31 31.68
C ARG A 27 9.82 -1.09 32.73
N ASP A 28 10.75 -1.92 32.28
CA ASP A 28 12.04 -2.25 32.89
C ASP A 28 12.57 -3.56 32.27
N PHE A 29 13.90 -3.67 32.10
CA PHE A 29 14.73 -4.82 31.67
C PHE A 29 15.42 -4.76 30.28
N ASN A 30 16.71 -5.11 30.31
CA ASN A 30 17.73 -4.93 29.27
C ASN A 30 17.72 -5.95 28.08
N PRO A 31 17.11 -7.15 28.14
CA PRO A 31 16.96 -8.05 26.97
C PRO A 31 15.98 -7.53 25.90
N PHE A 32 15.10 -6.59 26.28
CA PHE A 32 14.14 -5.97 25.36
C PHE A 32 14.83 -5.15 24.26
N ILE A 33 16.03 -4.63 24.50
CA ILE A 33 16.69 -3.71 23.55
C ILE A 33 17.18 -4.46 22.32
N GLU A 34 17.79 -5.64 22.45
CA GLU A 34 18.36 -6.36 21.30
C GLU A 34 17.29 -6.94 20.37
N ASP A 35 16.26 -7.59 20.93
CA ASP A 35 15.11 -8.10 20.18
C ASP A 35 14.33 -6.95 19.49
N PHE A 36 14.17 -5.81 20.19
CA PHE A 36 13.62 -4.60 19.60
C PHE A 36 14.51 -4.07 18.47
N VAL A 37 15.81 -3.89 18.69
CA VAL A 37 16.76 -3.41 17.68
C VAL A 37 16.72 -4.28 16.42
N LEU A 38 16.73 -5.61 16.56
CA LEU A 38 16.65 -6.52 15.41
C LEU A 38 15.34 -6.38 14.63
N ARG A 39 14.20 -6.22 15.32
CA ARG A 39 12.92 -5.93 14.63
C ARG A 39 12.97 -4.60 13.89
N PHE A 40 13.52 -3.56 14.50
CA PHE A 40 13.65 -2.24 13.87
C PHE A 40 14.57 -2.28 12.65
N GLU A 41 15.72 -2.96 12.75
CA GLU A 41 16.60 -3.18 11.61
C GLU A 41 15.94 -4.00 10.50
N GLY A 42 15.14 -5.01 10.87
CA GLY A 42 14.33 -5.78 9.94
C GLY A 42 13.33 -4.88 9.19
N ILE A 43 12.58 -4.04 9.90
CA ILE A 43 11.61 -3.10 9.32
C ILE A 43 12.30 -2.14 8.35
N LEU A 44 13.46 -1.59 8.75
CA LEU A 44 14.26 -0.73 7.88
C LEU A 44 14.73 -1.48 6.63
N ALA A 45 15.24 -2.71 6.78
CA ALA A 45 15.65 -3.55 5.66
C ALA A 45 14.49 -3.85 4.71
N THR A 46 13.27 -4.12 5.22
CA THR A 46 12.06 -4.30 4.41
C THR A 46 11.72 -3.01 3.64
N LYS A 47 11.81 -1.84 4.27
CA LYS A 47 11.59 -0.53 3.62
C LYS A 47 12.60 -0.27 2.50
N GLU A 48 13.84 -0.68 2.70
CA GLU A 48 14.92 -0.59 1.71
C GLU A 48 14.87 -1.71 0.66
N SER A 49 13.82 -2.54 0.67
CA SER A 49 13.65 -3.69 -0.24
C SER A 49 14.77 -4.73 -0.16
N GLN A 50 15.45 -4.82 1.00
CA GLN A 50 16.46 -5.82 1.33
C GLN A 50 15.78 -7.03 1.99
N TYR A 51 14.85 -7.65 1.27
CA TYR A 51 13.93 -8.66 1.83
C TYR A 51 14.64 -9.88 2.43
N GLN A 52 15.75 -10.34 1.83
CA GLN A 52 16.56 -11.45 2.38
C GLN A 52 17.23 -11.07 3.70
N LYS A 53 17.73 -9.83 3.80
CA LYS A 53 18.34 -9.33 5.03
C LYS A 53 17.29 -9.22 6.14
N ALA A 54 16.13 -8.65 5.80
CA ALA A 54 15.01 -8.53 6.72
C ALA A 54 14.55 -9.91 7.25
N ASP A 55 14.41 -10.90 6.36
CA ASP A 55 14.04 -12.27 6.72
C ASP A 55 15.01 -12.90 7.73
N MET A 56 16.33 -12.78 7.51
CA MET A 56 17.35 -13.25 8.47
C MET A 56 17.25 -12.55 9.83
N LEU A 57 17.00 -11.23 9.83
CA LEU A 57 16.85 -10.44 11.06
C LEU A 57 15.60 -10.87 11.84
N TYR A 58 14.46 -11.05 11.17
CA TYR A 58 13.23 -11.48 11.82
C TYR A 58 13.31 -12.91 12.36
N HIS A 59 13.95 -13.84 11.65
CA HIS A 59 14.18 -15.18 12.18
C HIS A 59 15.06 -15.17 13.45
N THR A 60 16.05 -14.27 13.50
CA THR A 60 16.89 -14.09 14.69
C THR A 60 16.08 -13.51 15.85
N ALA A 61 15.28 -12.48 15.60
CA ALA A 61 14.37 -11.90 16.60
C ALA A 61 13.35 -12.94 17.10
N LEU A 62 12.77 -13.74 16.20
CA LEU A 62 11.78 -14.78 16.56
C LEU A 62 12.38 -15.82 17.49
N LYS A 63 13.63 -16.23 17.23
CA LYS A 63 14.36 -17.16 18.11
C LYS A 63 14.53 -16.56 19.52
N MET A 64 14.92 -15.29 19.61
CA MET A 64 15.07 -14.60 20.90
C MET A 64 13.73 -14.49 21.64
N ALA A 65 12.66 -14.11 20.95
CA ALA A 65 11.32 -14.03 21.54
C ALA A 65 10.83 -15.39 22.07
N ASN A 66 11.13 -16.47 21.35
CA ASN A 66 10.81 -17.83 21.78
C ASN A 66 11.65 -18.28 22.99
N ASP A 67 12.97 -18.02 22.95
CA ASP A 67 13.88 -18.33 24.06
C ASP A 67 13.45 -17.60 25.35
N LEU A 68 12.88 -16.39 25.22
CA LEU A 68 12.32 -15.59 26.32
C LEU A 68 10.84 -15.92 26.63
N SER A 69 10.20 -16.80 25.86
CA SER A 69 8.78 -17.16 25.98
C SER A 69 7.80 -15.98 25.86
N TYR A 70 8.14 -14.95 25.08
CA TYR A 70 7.32 -13.75 24.87
C TYR A 70 6.32 -13.93 23.72
N LYS A 71 5.12 -14.41 24.06
CA LYS A 71 4.10 -14.78 23.07
C LYS A 71 3.59 -13.61 22.22
N ASP A 72 3.46 -12.42 22.79
CA ASP A 72 3.04 -11.24 22.04
C ASP A 72 4.11 -10.77 21.05
N ALA A 73 5.39 -10.82 21.47
CA ALA A 73 6.53 -10.50 20.61
C ALA A 73 6.66 -11.51 19.45
N GLU A 74 6.49 -12.80 19.72
CA GLU A 74 6.42 -13.83 18.67
C GLU A 74 5.32 -13.51 17.65
N THR A 75 4.09 -13.19 18.11
CA THR A 75 2.97 -12.84 17.22
C THR A 75 3.28 -11.64 16.35
N TYR A 76 3.91 -10.60 16.93
CA TYR A 76 4.33 -9.42 16.19
C TYR A 76 5.38 -9.74 15.13
N ILE A 77 6.36 -10.58 15.46
CA ILE A 77 7.42 -10.96 14.53
C ILE A 77 6.84 -11.80 13.38
N PHE A 78 5.86 -12.67 13.64
CA PHE A 78 5.14 -13.38 12.56
C PHE A 78 4.46 -12.41 11.59
N ASP A 79 3.83 -11.34 12.09
CA ASP A 79 3.24 -10.30 11.23
C ASP A 79 4.30 -9.56 10.42
N LEU A 80 5.42 -9.16 11.03
CA LEU A 80 6.53 -8.52 10.33
C LEU A 80 7.14 -9.41 9.24
N MET A 81 7.28 -10.71 9.51
CA MET A 81 7.73 -11.68 8.51
C MET A 81 6.72 -11.83 7.37
N ALA A 82 5.43 -11.90 7.69
CA ALA A 82 4.36 -11.96 6.70
C ALA A 82 4.36 -10.72 5.80
N ASP A 83 4.46 -9.53 6.39
CA ASP A 83 4.57 -8.25 5.70
C ASP A 83 5.83 -8.19 4.83
N ASN A 84 6.97 -8.71 5.29
CA ASN A 84 8.19 -8.78 4.49
C ASN A 84 8.02 -9.63 3.23
N TYR A 85 7.46 -10.84 3.37
CA TYR A 85 7.19 -11.71 2.23
C TYR A 85 6.10 -11.16 1.31
N PHE A 86 5.08 -10.52 1.89
CA PHE A 86 4.04 -9.83 1.15
C PHE A 86 4.61 -8.69 0.30
N GLU A 87 5.49 -7.86 0.88
CA GLU A 87 6.15 -6.77 0.18
C GLU A 87 7.15 -7.29 -0.86
N TRP A 88 7.71 -8.48 -0.66
CA TRP A 88 8.54 -9.21 -1.63
C TRP A 88 7.71 -9.91 -2.73
N ASN A 89 6.38 -9.90 -2.67
CA ASN A 89 5.47 -10.66 -3.55
C ASN A 89 5.62 -12.19 -3.48
N ASP A 90 6.21 -12.73 -2.40
CA ASP A 90 6.22 -14.16 -2.12
C ASP A 90 4.97 -14.55 -1.33
N PHE A 91 3.83 -14.56 -2.04
CA PHE A 91 2.52 -14.79 -1.42
C PHE A 91 2.35 -16.22 -0.88
N GLU A 92 3.12 -17.18 -1.40
CA GLU A 92 3.12 -18.56 -0.89
C GLU A 92 3.69 -18.63 0.52
N LYS A 93 4.72 -17.83 0.83
CA LYS A 93 5.27 -17.72 2.19
C LYS A 93 4.51 -16.75 3.08
N ALA A 94 3.98 -15.65 2.54
CA ALA A 94 3.23 -14.67 3.33
C ALA A 94 1.92 -15.25 3.89
N LYS A 95 1.16 -16.00 3.08
CA LYS A 95 -0.15 -16.59 3.46
C LYS A 95 -0.11 -17.42 4.75
N PRO A 96 0.74 -18.45 4.91
CA PRO A 96 0.76 -19.27 6.13
C PRO A 96 1.17 -18.47 7.36
N LEU A 97 2.02 -17.44 7.22
CA LEU A 97 2.39 -16.57 8.33
C LEU A 97 1.21 -15.70 8.78
N TYR A 98 0.44 -15.10 7.87
CA TYR A 98 -0.78 -14.37 8.25
C TYR A 98 -1.83 -15.27 8.92
N LEU A 99 -1.99 -16.51 8.45
CA LEU A 99 -2.87 -17.48 9.11
C LEU A 99 -2.38 -17.81 10.52
N GLU A 100 -1.07 -17.93 10.72
CA GLU A 100 -0.49 -18.10 12.04
C GLU A 100 -0.77 -16.89 12.94
N VAL A 101 -0.60 -15.66 12.44
CA VAL A 101 -0.94 -14.45 13.22
C VAL A 101 -2.42 -14.48 13.64
N LEU A 102 -3.36 -14.81 12.75
CA LEU A 102 -4.78 -14.92 13.09
C LEU A 102 -5.07 -16.00 14.14
N ASN A 103 -4.36 -17.13 14.10
CA ASN A 103 -4.51 -18.20 15.10
C ASN A 103 -3.98 -17.81 16.48
N ARG A 104 -3.00 -16.90 16.52
CA ARG A 104 -2.37 -16.41 17.76
C ARG A 104 -3.13 -15.27 18.42
N ILE A 105 -3.99 -14.54 17.69
CA ILE A 105 -4.87 -13.54 18.28
C ILE A 105 -5.91 -14.27 19.15
N PRO A 106 -6.01 -13.98 20.46
CA PRO A 106 -6.97 -14.63 21.35
C PRO A 106 -8.40 -14.44 20.84
N LYS A 107 -9.25 -15.47 20.96
CA LYS A 107 -10.65 -15.41 20.51
C LYS A 107 -11.45 -14.27 21.15
N GLU A 108 -11.11 -13.88 22.37
CA GLU A 108 -11.68 -12.73 23.07
C GLU A 108 -11.31 -11.39 22.43
N ASN A 109 -10.15 -11.32 21.76
CA ASN A 109 -9.68 -10.17 21.00
C ASN A 109 -10.07 -10.24 19.52
N ASN A 110 -10.65 -11.35 19.06
CA ASN A 110 -11.11 -11.49 17.68
C ASN A 110 -12.36 -10.67 17.42
N PHE A 111 -13.18 -10.41 18.44
CA PHE A 111 -14.46 -9.72 18.33
C PHE A 111 -14.65 -8.72 19.46
N SER A 112 -15.19 -7.53 19.17
CA SER A 112 -15.70 -6.62 20.19
C SER A 112 -16.92 -7.22 20.89
N LEU A 113 -17.36 -6.60 22.00
CA LEU A 113 -18.62 -6.94 22.68
C LEU A 113 -19.84 -6.96 21.74
N GLU A 114 -19.75 -6.26 20.61
CA GLU A 114 -20.77 -6.17 19.55
C GLU A 114 -20.58 -7.18 18.41
N LYS A 115 -19.66 -8.15 18.56
CA LYS A 115 -19.30 -9.15 17.53
C LYS A 115 -18.68 -8.57 16.25
N ILE A 116 -18.12 -7.36 16.31
CA ILE A 116 -17.37 -6.76 15.20
C ILE A 116 -15.91 -7.20 15.33
N PRO A 117 -15.26 -7.73 14.28
CA PRO A 117 -13.89 -8.17 14.39
C PRO A 117 -12.95 -7.01 14.73
N SER A 118 -11.87 -7.29 15.48
CA SER A 118 -10.86 -6.28 15.79
C SER A 118 -10.17 -5.77 14.52
N GLU A 119 -9.68 -4.55 14.56
CA GLU A 119 -9.03 -3.91 13.40
C GLU A 119 -7.78 -4.68 12.94
N ALA A 120 -7.05 -5.30 13.87
CA ALA A 120 -5.95 -6.21 13.56
C ALA A 120 -6.42 -7.42 12.73
N VAL A 121 -7.53 -8.07 13.13
CA VAL A 121 -8.10 -9.19 12.37
C VAL A 121 -8.53 -8.73 10.98
N VAL A 122 -9.14 -7.54 10.86
CA VAL A 122 -9.53 -6.99 9.56
C VAL A 122 -8.31 -6.68 8.69
N GLU A 123 -7.28 -6.02 9.23
CA GLU A 123 -6.06 -5.69 8.49
C GLU A 123 -5.39 -6.94 7.91
N ILE A 124 -5.18 -7.96 8.75
CA ILE A 124 -4.60 -9.24 8.33
C ILE A 124 -5.51 -9.93 7.30
N SER A 125 -6.84 -9.85 7.46
CA SER A 125 -7.79 -10.43 6.50
C SER A 125 -7.71 -9.77 5.12
N ILE A 126 -7.48 -8.45 5.04
CA ILE A 126 -7.26 -7.73 3.77
C ILE A 126 -5.98 -8.25 3.09
N LYS A 127 -4.88 -8.33 3.84
CA LYS A 127 -3.58 -8.81 3.33
C LYS A 127 -3.68 -10.27 2.88
N LEU A 128 -4.34 -11.12 3.66
CA LEU A 128 -4.57 -12.53 3.34
C LEU A 128 -5.47 -12.72 2.11
N ALA A 129 -6.55 -11.94 1.98
CA ALA A 129 -7.41 -11.93 0.79
C ALA A 129 -6.61 -11.58 -0.48
N TYR A 130 -5.68 -10.63 -0.37
CA TYR A 130 -4.78 -10.27 -1.45
C TYR A 130 -3.78 -11.39 -1.77
N CYS A 131 -3.24 -12.09 -0.77
CA CYS A 131 -2.44 -13.30 -1.02
C CYS A 131 -3.26 -14.34 -1.80
N TYR A 132 -4.50 -14.63 -1.35
CA TYR A 132 -5.37 -15.58 -2.04
C TYR A 132 -5.62 -15.20 -3.50
N SER A 133 -5.77 -13.91 -3.82
CA SER A 133 -5.99 -13.50 -5.21
C SER A 133 -4.79 -13.79 -6.11
N HIS A 134 -3.57 -13.53 -5.63
CA HIS A 134 -2.34 -13.83 -6.40
C HIS A 134 -2.03 -15.32 -6.52
N LEU A 135 -2.56 -16.14 -5.62
CA LEU A 135 -2.45 -17.60 -5.66
C LEU A 135 -3.57 -18.26 -6.48
N GLY A 136 -4.42 -17.48 -7.16
CA GLY A 136 -5.52 -17.98 -7.99
C GLY A 136 -6.70 -18.53 -7.19
N GLN A 137 -6.77 -18.23 -5.89
CA GLN A 137 -7.80 -18.70 -4.96
C GLN A 137 -8.92 -17.67 -4.80
N SER A 138 -9.58 -17.33 -5.93
CA SER A 138 -10.53 -16.21 -6.02
C SER A 138 -11.71 -16.28 -5.05
N ASP A 139 -12.23 -17.48 -4.75
CA ASP A 139 -13.33 -17.63 -3.79
C ASP A 139 -12.95 -17.19 -2.37
N PHE A 140 -11.72 -17.48 -1.94
CA PHE A 140 -11.22 -17.06 -0.63
C PHE A 140 -10.89 -15.56 -0.62
N ALA A 141 -10.36 -15.04 -1.73
CA ALA A 141 -10.08 -13.61 -1.88
C ALA A 141 -11.37 -12.78 -1.78
N GLU A 142 -12.42 -13.12 -2.55
CA GLU A 142 -13.70 -12.39 -2.53
C GLU A 142 -14.32 -12.39 -1.13
N LYS A 143 -14.37 -13.54 -0.46
CA LYS A 143 -14.91 -13.65 0.90
C LYS A 143 -14.11 -12.82 1.91
N GLY A 144 -12.78 -12.83 1.80
CA GLY A 144 -11.91 -12.05 2.70
C GLY A 144 -12.07 -10.55 2.52
N PHE A 145 -12.19 -10.06 1.28
CA PHE A 145 -12.46 -8.66 1.01
C PHE A 145 -13.86 -8.24 1.46
N GLN A 146 -14.88 -9.06 1.20
CA GLN A 146 -16.25 -8.79 1.64
C GLN A 146 -16.34 -8.71 3.17
N PHE A 147 -15.76 -9.68 3.87
CA PHE A 147 -15.66 -9.67 5.33
C PHE A 147 -15.00 -8.38 5.86
N SER A 148 -13.90 -7.96 5.25
CA SER A 148 -13.14 -6.79 5.67
C SER A 148 -13.92 -5.49 5.45
N ILE A 149 -14.55 -5.34 4.29
CA ILE A 149 -15.34 -4.15 3.94
C ILE A 149 -16.59 -4.08 4.82
N ASP A 150 -17.36 -5.16 4.95
CA ASP A 150 -18.61 -5.17 5.71
C ASP A 150 -18.36 -4.86 7.19
N SER A 151 -17.32 -5.48 7.77
CA SER A 151 -16.96 -5.25 9.16
C SER A 151 -16.58 -3.79 9.41
N GLN A 152 -15.88 -3.15 8.47
CA GLN A 152 -15.50 -1.75 8.61
C GLN A 152 -16.65 -0.80 8.33
N LEU A 153 -17.52 -1.11 7.37
CA LEU A 153 -18.74 -0.33 7.13
C LEU A 153 -19.61 -0.24 8.37
N ILE A 154 -19.82 -1.37 9.07
CA ILE A 154 -20.55 -1.38 10.35
C ILE A 154 -19.85 -0.48 11.39
N ARG A 155 -18.52 -0.57 11.50
CA ARG A 155 -17.74 0.20 12.48
C ARG A 155 -17.81 1.72 12.23
N VAL A 156 -17.80 2.14 10.97
CA VAL A 156 -17.76 3.57 10.63
C VAL A 156 -19.14 4.21 10.42
N ASP A 157 -20.23 3.43 10.41
CA ASP A 157 -21.58 3.88 10.03
C ASP A 157 -22.06 5.12 10.81
N SER A 158 -21.68 5.24 12.08
CA SER A 158 -22.07 6.38 12.94
C SER A 158 -21.45 7.72 12.53
N PHE A 159 -20.36 7.71 11.74
CA PHE A 159 -19.63 8.93 11.36
C PHE A 159 -19.25 9.03 9.88
N TRP A 160 -19.49 7.99 9.07
CA TRP A 160 -19.18 7.95 7.64
C TRP A 160 -20.37 7.46 6.82
N ASN A 161 -20.74 8.22 5.78
CA ASN A 161 -21.71 7.77 4.78
C ASN A 161 -20.99 7.27 3.54
N ASP A 162 -21.02 5.96 3.32
CA ASP A 162 -20.36 5.31 2.19
C ASP A 162 -20.97 5.66 0.82
N LYS A 163 -22.29 5.87 0.75
CA LYS A 163 -22.97 6.20 -0.52
C LYS A 163 -22.61 7.58 -1.02
N GLU A 164 -22.51 8.54 -0.10
CA GLU A 164 -22.18 9.94 -0.40
C GLU A 164 -20.67 10.22 -0.26
N CYS A 165 -19.91 9.26 0.27
CA CYS A 165 -18.49 9.37 0.57
C CYS A 165 -18.13 10.63 1.38
N ARG A 166 -18.87 10.88 2.47
CA ARG A 166 -18.66 12.04 3.35
C ARG A 166 -18.71 11.68 4.83
N ILE A 167 -18.00 12.48 5.63
CA ILE A 167 -18.08 12.44 7.10
C ILE A 167 -19.43 13.04 7.55
N LEU A 168 -20.05 12.43 8.55
CA LEU A 168 -21.32 12.85 9.16
C LEU A 168 -21.16 13.72 10.41
N ILE A 169 -19.97 13.70 11.03
CA ILE A 169 -19.62 14.47 12.21
C ILE A 169 -18.62 15.59 11.88
N LYS A 170 -18.45 16.56 12.80
CA LYS A 170 -17.60 17.73 12.54
C LYS A 170 -16.11 17.38 12.44
N ASN A 171 -15.60 16.59 13.37
CA ASN A 171 -14.20 16.21 13.45
C ASN A 171 -14.13 14.73 13.84
N LEU A 172 -13.24 13.98 13.18
CA LEU A 172 -12.91 12.62 13.57
C LEU A 172 -11.88 12.66 14.71
N ASN A 173 -12.01 11.77 15.69
CA ASN A 173 -10.91 11.48 16.60
C ASN A 173 -9.92 10.50 15.95
N ASP A 174 -8.82 10.19 16.65
CA ASP A 174 -7.76 9.34 16.10
C ASP A 174 -8.23 7.91 15.80
N GLU A 175 -9.06 7.33 16.66
CA GLU A 175 -9.61 5.98 16.48
C GLU A 175 -10.55 5.93 15.27
N GLN A 176 -11.47 6.87 15.15
CA GLN A 176 -12.38 6.99 14.01
C GLN A 176 -11.61 7.21 12.70
N SER A 177 -10.55 8.02 12.75
CA SER A 177 -9.66 8.24 11.60
C SER A 177 -8.96 6.94 11.18
N ASN A 178 -8.48 6.15 12.14
CA ASN A 178 -7.84 4.87 11.88
C ASN A 178 -8.82 3.83 11.30
N SER A 179 -10.03 3.73 11.86
CA SER A 179 -11.08 2.85 11.31
C SER A 179 -11.45 3.24 9.88
N LEU A 180 -11.59 4.54 9.60
CA LEU A 180 -11.89 5.02 8.26
C LEU A 180 -10.73 4.77 7.28
N ALA A 181 -9.48 4.98 7.72
CA ALA A 181 -8.29 4.64 6.96
C ALA A 181 -8.25 3.14 6.59
N LEU A 182 -8.61 2.26 7.51
CA LEU A 182 -8.66 0.81 7.28
C LEU A 182 -9.79 0.42 6.30
N LEU A 183 -10.92 1.12 6.29
CA LEU A 183 -11.92 0.98 5.22
C LEU A 183 -11.35 1.40 3.86
N GLY A 184 -10.62 2.53 3.81
CA GLY A 184 -9.90 2.97 2.62
C GLY A 184 -8.92 1.91 2.10
N MET A 185 -8.28 1.18 3.02
CA MET A 185 -7.44 0.03 2.71
C MET A 185 -8.17 -1.12 2.07
N ALA A 186 -9.28 -1.53 2.66
CA ALA A 186 -10.10 -2.58 2.11
C ALA A 186 -10.54 -2.24 0.67
N TYR A 187 -10.94 -0.99 0.42
CA TYR A 187 -11.33 -0.52 -0.90
C TYR A 187 -10.21 -0.50 -1.94
N ASP A 188 -9.02 -0.01 -1.60
CA ASP A 188 -7.91 -0.01 -2.56
C ASP A 188 -7.49 -1.43 -2.95
N TYR A 189 -7.36 -2.32 -1.97
CA TYR A 189 -6.97 -3.71 -2.24
C TYR A 189 -8.05 -4.47 -3.01
N TYR A 190 -9.33 -4.25 -2.68
CA TYR A 190 -10.42 -4.85 -3.45
C TYR A 190 -10.46 -4.34 -4.89
N SER A 191 -10.21 -3.03 -5.10
CA SER A 191 -10.06 -2.47 -6.44
C SER A 191 -8.93 -3.14 -7.23
N LYS A 192 -7.75 -3.36 -6.62
CA LYS A 192 -6.64 -4.09 -7.27
C LYS A 192 -7.02 -5.51 -7.63
N TYR A 193 -7.74 -6.20 -6.75
CA TYR A 193 -8.22 -7.56 -7.02
C TYR A 193 -9.18 -7.60 -8.21
N LEU A 194 -10.16 -6.68 -8.26
CA LEU A 194 -11.08 -6.57 -9.40
C LEU A 194 -10.36 -6.31 -10.72
N GLU A 195 -9.32 -5.47 -10.71
CA GLU A 195 -8.48 -5.20 -11.89
C GLU A 195 -7.73 -6.43 -12.41
N GLN A 196 -7.38 -7.36 -11.52
CA GLN A 196 -6.69 -8.61 -11.85
C GLN A 196 -7.64 -9.68 -12.41
N LEU A 197 -8.88 -9.70 -11.94
CA LEU A 197 -9.88 -10.69 -12.34
C LEU A 197 -10.30 -10.55 -13.81
N SER A 198 -10.66 -9.33 -14.24
CA SER A 198 -11.19 -9.11 -15.59
C SER A 198 -11.18 -7.63 -15.97
N SER A 199 -10.94 -7.33 -17.24
CA SER A 199 -11.12 -6.00 -17.81
C SER A 199 -12.57 -5.49 -17.76
N GLN A 200 -13.56 -6.40 -17.67
CA GLN A 200 -14.98 -6.05 -17.53
C GLN A 200 -15.33 -5.50 -16.14
N LEU A 201 -14.41 -5.61 -15.17
CA LEU A 201 -14.61 -5.14 -13.80
C LEU A 201 -13.93 -3.79 -13.55
N LEU A 202 -13.40 -3.13 -14.58
CA LEU A 202 -12.68 -1.85 -14.43
C LEU A 202 -13.60 -0.73 -13.92
N GLU A 203 -14.86 -0.67 -14.35
CA GLU A 203 -15.85 0.27 -13.82
C GLU A 203 -16.08 0.05 -12.32
N ARG A 204 -16.23 -1.20 -11.91
CA ARG A 204 -16.43 -1.56 -10.49
C ARG A 204 -15.18 -1.23 -9.68
N SER A 205 -14.00 -1.56 -10.21
CA SER A 205 -12.73 -1.21 -9.59
C SER A 205 -12.58 0.30 -9.40
N LEU A 206 -12.94 1.10 -10.42
CA LEU A 206 -12.88 2.55 -10.37
C LEU A 206 -13.74 3.12 -9.24
N ILE A 207 -14.92 2.55 -8.98
CA ILE A 207 -15.79 2.95 -7.86
C ILE A 207 -15.06 2.78 -6.53
N TYR A 208 -14.50 1.60 -6.26
CA TYR A 208 -13.78 1.34 -5.01
C TYR A 208 -12.49 2.16 -4.90
N ARG A 209 -11.74 2.32 -5.99
CA ARG A 209 -10.54 3.17 -6.02
C ARG A 209 -10.87 4.63 -5.70
N LYS A 210 -11.97 5.17 -6.22
CA LYS A 210 -12.44 6.52 -5.90
C LYS A 210 -12.87 6.65 -4.43
N LYS A 211 -13.53 5.63 -3.86
CA LYS A 211 -13.84 5.61 -2.42
C LYS A 211 -12.57 5.65 -1.57
N ALA A 212 -11.57 4.83 -1.91
CA ALA A 212 -10.26 4.86 -1.23
C ALA A 212 -9.57 6.22 -1.35
N HIS A 213 -9.59 6.84 -2.54
CA HIS A 213 -9.05 8.19 -2.78
C HIS A 213 -9.76 9.26 -1.94
N GLN A 214 -11.09 9.22 -1.87
CA GLN A 214 -11.87 10.17 -1.07
C GLN A 214 -11.54 10.04 0.43
N ILE A 215 -11.46 8.81 0.93
CA ILE A 215 -11.03 8.54 2.31
C ILE A 215 -9.61 9.07 2.55
N SER A 216 -8.65 8.78 1.66
CA SER A 216 -7.28 9.28 1.80
C SER A 216 -7.21 10.82 1.77
N SER A 217 -8.02 11.46 0.93
CA SER A 217 -8.10 12.92 0.84
C SER A 217 -8.60 13.54 2.15
N ILE A 218 -9.53 12.87 2.82
CA ILE A 218 -10.09 13.30 4.11
C ILE A 218 -9.10 13.07 5.25
N ILE A 219 -8.49 11.88 5.32
CA ILE A 219 -7.64 11.48 6.46
C ILE A 219 -6.24 12.08 6.36
N ASN A 220 -5.63 12.02 5.18
CA ASN A 220 -4.24 12.42 4.98
C ASN A 220 -4.09 13.81 4.34
N GLY A 221 -5.13 14.29 3.68
CA GLY A 221 -5.10 15.51 2.87
C GLY A 221 -4.88 15.24 1.38
N ILE A 222 -5.25 16.23 0.58
CA ILE A 222 -5.24 16.15 -0.89
C ILE A 222 -3.82 16.11 -1.50
N GLU A 223 -2.84 16.70 -0.83
CA GLU A 223 -1.44 16.75 -1.28
C GLU A 223 -0.59 15.61 -0.73
N HIS A 224 -1.15 14.75 0.12
CA HIS A 224 -0.42 13.64 0.71
C HIS A 224 0.05 12.64 -0.36
N SER A 225 1.25 12.11 -0.21
CA SER A 225 1.87 11.17 -1.17
C SER A 225 0.94 10.01 -1.52
N GLN A 226 0.24 9.44 -0.53
CA GLN A 226 -0.73 8.37 -0.74
C GLN A 226 -1.94 8.78 -1.59
N THR A 227 -2.45 9.99 -1.37
CA THR A 227 -3.60 10.51 -2.14
C THR A 227 -3.21 10.69 -3.61
N ILE A 228 -2.01 11.21 -3.87
CA ILE A 228 -1.45 11.37 -5.23
C ILE A 228 -1.28 10.00 -5.91
N VAL A 229 -0.80 8.99 -5.18
CA VAL A 229 -0.69 7.62 -5.69
C VAL A 229 -2.06 7.06 -6.09
N LEU A 230 -3.09 7.26 -5.28
CA LEU A 230 -4.45 6.81 -5.61
C LEU A 230 -4.98 7.51 -6.87
N GLU A 231 -4.69 8.80 -7.06
CA GLU A 231 -5.03 9.52 -8.31
C GLU A 231 -4.33 8.95 -9.54
N ASN A 232 -3.04 8.62 -9.40
CA ASN A 232 -2.31 7.93 -10.46
C ASN A 232 -2.95 6.59 -10.83
N ASN A 233 -3.37 5.82 -9.82
CA ASN A 233 -4.02 4.53 -10.03
C ASN A 233 -5.44 4.69 -10.62
N ILE A 234 -6.16 5.78 -10.32
CA ILE A 234 -7.42 6.14 -11.00
C ILE A 234 -7.15 6.42 -12.48
N ALA A 235 -6.10 7.18 -12.79
CA ALA A 235 -5.71 7.47 -14.16
C ALA A 235 -5.34 6.21 -14.96
N ASP A 236 -4.65 5.25 -14.33
CA ASP A 236 -4.37 3.94 -14.95
C ASP A 236 -5.65 3.18 -15.30
N ILE A 237 -6.63 3.14 -14.40
CA ILE A 237 -7.94 2.52 -14.69
C ILE A 237 -8.63 3.23 -15.86
N TYR A 238 -8.67 4.57 -15.88
CA TYR A 238 -9.24 5.32 -17.00
C TYR A 238 -8.53 5.04 -18.32
N SER A 239 -7.19 4.98 -18.32
CA SER A 239 -6.38 4.64 -19.50
C SER A 239 -6.70 3.23 -20.02
N ARG A 240 -6.85 2.24 -19.13
CA ARG A 240 -7.24 0.87 -19.50
C ARG A 240 -8.67 0.76 -20.03
N MET A 241 -9.53 1.70 -19.65
CA MET A 241 -10.89 1.88 -20.20
C MET A 241 -10.91 2.76 -21.46
N GLU A 242 -9.75 3.15 -21.99
CA GLU A 242 -9.58 4.06 -23.14
C GLU A 242 -10.22 5.45 -22.94
N LYS A 243 -10.48 5.85 -21.70
CA LYS A 243 -10.97 7.18 -21.32
C LYS A 243 -9.79 8.13 -21.13
N PHE A 244 -9.03 8.35 -22.20
CA PHE A 244 -7.73 9.04 -22.13
C PHE A 244 -7.82 10.48 -21.62
N ASP A 245 -8.87 11.23 -21.96
CA ASP A 245 -9.02 12.61 -21.49
C ASP A 245 -9.17 12.69 -19.96
N LEU A 246 -9.98 11.80 -19.37
CA LEU A 246 -10.12 11.69 -17.91
C LEU A 246 -8.82 11.22 -17.25
N ALA A 247 -8.10 10.28 -17.89
CA ALA A 247 -6.81 9.82 -17.38
C ALA A 247 -5.77 10.96 -17.33
N LYS A 248 -5.69 11.76 -18.41
CA LYS A 248 -4.80 12.93 -18.48
C LYS A 248 -5.19 14.00 -17.47
N GLU A 249 -6.49 14.30 -17.30
CA GLU A 249 -6.97 15.25 -16.30
C GLU A 249 -6.53 14.85 -14.88
N CYS A 250 -6.75 13.58 -14.50
CA CYS A 250 -6.28 13.04 -13.22
C CYS A 250 -4.76 13.17 -13.06
N LEU A 251 -3.98 12.80 -14.07
CA LEU A 251 -2.51 12.89 -14.00
C LEU A 251 -2.02 14.33 -13.90
N HIS A 252 -2.61 15.27 -14.63
CA HIS A 252 -2.23 16.68 -14.53
C HIS A 252 -2.49 17.21 -13.11
N GLY A 253 -3.66 16.91 -12.53
CA GLY A 253 -3.96 17.27 -11.14
C GLY A 253 -2.96 16.66 -10.14
N ALA A 254 -2.64 15.36 -10.31
CA ALA A 254 -1.66 14.67 -9.48
C ALA A 254 -0.25 15.25 -9.63
N ILE A 255 0.16 15.63 -10.85
CA ILE A 255 1.48 16.22 -11.14
C ILE A 255 1.63 17.58 -10.46
N GLU A 256 0.62 18.44 -10.49
CA GLU A 256 0.70 19.75 -9.83
C GLU A 256 0.86 19.60 -8.31
N LYS A 257 0.09 18.70 -7.68
CA LYS A 257 0.25 18.36 -6.27
C LYS A 257 1.61 17.75 -5.97
N ALA A 258 2.06 16.80 -6.78
CA ALA A 258 3.38 16.16 -6.63
C ALA A 258 4.54 17.16 -6.75
N LYS A 259 4.45 18.16 -7.64
CA LYS A 259 5.45 19.24 -7.73
C LYS A 259 5.46 20.10 -6.47
N ALA A 260 4.29 20.48 -5.95
CA ALA A 260 4.16 21.35 -4.79
C ALA A 260 4.89 20.78 -3.57
N ILE A 261 4.74 19.47 -3.34
CA ILE A 261 5.39 18.77 -2.21
C ILE A 261 6.73 18.10 -2.57
N LYS A 262 7.27 18.33 -3.78
CA LYS A 262 8.48 17.67 -4.30
C LYS A 262 8.43 16.14 -4.13
N SER A 263 7.29 15.54 -4.45
CA SER A 263 7.03 14.12 -4.29
C SER A 263 7.95 13.28 -5.16
N LYS A 264 8.49 12.19 -4.58
CA LYS A 264 9.23 11.15 -5.32
C LYS A 264 8.37 10.46 -6.40
N GLU A 265 7.05 10.59 -6.36
CA GLU A 265 6.15 9.97 -7.33
C GLU A 265 6.15 10.71 -8.70
N LEU A 266 6.70 11.92 -8.76
CA LEU A 266 6.64 12.78 -9.94
C LEU A 266 7.14 12.12 -11.24
N PRO A 267 8.27 11.37 -11.28
CA PRO A 267 8.73 10.72 -12.50
C PRO A 267 7.76 9.63 -13.01
N ILE A 268 7.05 8.96 -12.09
CA ILE A 268 6.06 7.92 -12.41
C ILE A 268 4.83 8.55 -13.07
N LEU A 269 4.34 9.66 -12.53
CA LEU A 269 3.21 10.38 -13.09
C LEU A 269 3.48 10.82 -14.54
N TYR A 270 4.70 11.33 -14.80
CA TYR A 270 5.11 11.68 -16.16
C TYR A 270 5.22 10.48 -17.08
N LEU A 271 5.72 9.34 -16.59
CA LEU A 271 5.81 8.11 -17.39
C LEU A 271 4.42 7.59 -17.77
N ASN A 272 3.45 7.65 -16.85
CA ASN A 272 2.07 7.25 -17.12
C ASN A 272 1.40 8.19 -18.12
N LEU A 273 1.67 9.50 -18.04
CA LEU A 273 1.21 10.46 -19.03
C LEU A 273 1.83 10.19 -20.41
N ALA A 274 3.12 9.83 -20.45
CA ALA A 274 3.79 9.40 -21.67
C ALA A 274 3.15 8.14 -22.28
N SER A 275 2.82 7.15 -21.44
CA SER A 275 2.16 5.91 -21.85
C SER A 275 0.80 6.18 -22.50
N ILE A 276 -0.01 7.07 -21.92
CA ILE A 276 -1.31 7.46 -22.48
C ILE A 276 -1.13 8.13 -23.85
N HIS A 277 -0.19 9.07 -23.98
CA HIS A 277 0.09 9.69 -25.27
C HIS A 277 0.63 8.69 -26.31
N CYS A 278 1.35 7.66 -25.89
CA CYS A 278 1.77 6.56 -26.78
C CYS A 278 0.55 5.78 -27.29
N GLN A 279 -0.42 5.47 -26.43
CA GLN A 279 -1.69 4.82 -26.79
C GLN A 279 -2.51 5.68 -27.77
N GLU A 280 -2.51 7.01 -27.60
CA GLU A 280 -3.14 7.98 -28.51
C GLU A 280 -2.35 8.24 -29.80
N ASN A 281 -1.22 7.54 -30.03
CA ASN A 281 -0.28 7.77 -31.15
C ASN A 281 0.33 9.19 -31.21
N ARG A 282 0.34 9.94 -30.09
CA ARG A 282 0.99 11.25 -29.93
C ARG A 282 2.46 11.09 -29.53
N LYS A 283 3.28 10.63 -30.48
CA LYS A 283 4.69 10.27 -30.24
C LYS A 283 5.56 11.45 -29.78
N ASP A 284 5.25 12.65 -30.23
CA ASP A 284 5.88 13.90 -29.84
C ASP A 284 5.75 14.15 -28.33
N LEU A 285 4.52 14.10 -27.82
CA LEU A 285 4.22 14.29 -26.39
C LEU A 285 4.73 13.13 -25.55
N ALA A 286 4.55 11.89 -26.01
CA ALA A 286 5.09 10.71 -25.33
C ALA A 286 6.62 10.81 -25.15
N THR A 287 7.33 11.26 -26.19
CA THR A 287 8.78 11.47 -26.14
C THR A 287 9.18 12.56 -25.15
N GLN A 288 8.45 13.68 -25.15
CA GLN A 288 8.70 14.78 -24.22
C GLN A 288 8.61 14.30 -22.77
N PHE A 289 7.54 13.59 -22.42
CA PHE A 289 7.32 13.13 -21.04
C PHE A 289 8.29 12.00 -20.64
N CYS A 290 8.63 11.07 -21.54
CA CYS A 290 9.67 10.06 -21.28
C CYS A 290 11.03 10.70 -20.96
N ARG A 291 11.43 11.72 -21.75
CA ARG A 291 12.67 12.47 -21.47
C ARG A 291 12.60 13.19 -20.13
N LYS A 292 11.43 13.73 -19.77
CA LYS A 292 11.25 14.38 -18.47
C LYS A 292 11.36 13.38 -17.31
N THR A 293 10.77 12.20 -17.43
CA THR A 293 10.94 11.09 -16.48
C THR A 293 12.43 10.75 -16.29
N ILE A 294 13.18 10.55 -17.39
CA ILE A 294 14.61 10.22 -17.35
C ILE A 294 15.44 11.33 -16.68
N SER A 295 15.18 12.59 -17.02
CA SER A 295 15.88 13.74 -16.40
C SER A 295 15.69 13.74 -14.88
N LEU A 296 14.46 13.54 -14.40
CA LEU A 296 14.17 13.59 -12.97
C LEU A 296 14.83 12.44 -12.19
N ILE A 297 14.83 11.21 -12.72
CA ILE A 297 15.49 10.07 -12.06
C ILE A 297 17.03 10.22 -12.04
N GLU A 298 17.61 10.97 -12.99
CA GLU A 298 19.05 11.26 -13.05
C GLU A 298 19.44 12.42 -12.13
N GLU A 299 18.63 13.48 -12.08
CA GLU A 299 18.79 14.59 -11.14
C GLU A 299 18.77 14.09 -9.69
N GLU A 300 17.82 13.21 -9.35
CA GLU A 300 17.73 12.61 -8.01
C GLU A 300 18.96 11.75 -7.65
N ASN A 301 19.59 11.11 -8.64
CA ASN A 301 20.81 10.33 -8.44
C ASN A 301 22.02 11.23 -8.12
N ASN A 302 22.11 12.38 -8.78
CA ASN A 302 23.24 13.30 -8.66
C ASN A 302 23.21 14.10 -7.35
N VAL A 303 22.06 14.18 -6.67
CA VAL A 303 21.96 14.76 -5.32
C VAL A 303 22.44 13.74 -4.28
N SER A 304 23.76 13.56 -4.22
CA SER A 304 24.48 12.85 -3.16
C SER A 304 24.56 13.72 -1.90
N GLY A 305 23.44 13.87 -1.20
CA GLY A 305 23.44 14.54 0.10
C GLY A 305 22.07 15.07 0.48
N LEU A 306 21.48 14.48 1.53
CA LEU A 306 20.43 15.06 2.36
C LEU A 306 19.15 15.49 1.61
N ASN A 307 18.25 14.53 1.36
CA ASN A 307 16.84 14.86 1.39
C ASN A 307 16.00 13.67 1.86
N VAL A 308 15.09 13.93 2.80
CA VAL A 308 14.31 12.94 3.58
C VAL A 308 13.10 12.43 2.79
N GLY A 309 13.06 12.65 1.46
CA GLY A 309 12.14 11.97 0.55
C GLY A 309 12.81 10.71 0.01
N GLY A 310 12.24 9.54 0.30
CA GLY A 310 12.85 8.24 -0.02
C GLY A 310 13.30 8.15 -1.49
N LYS A 311 14.61 7.94 -1.69
CA LYS A 311 15.21 7.83 -3.03
C LYS A 311 14.69 6.60 -3.77
N PHE A 312 14.57 6.68 -5.09
CA PHE A 312 14.41 5.47 -5.89
C PHE A 312 15.62 4.53 -5.71
N SER A 313 15.34 3.27 -5.40
CA SER A 313 16.33 2.20 -5.47
C SER A 313 16.90 2.09 -6.89
N THR A 314 18.08 1.51 -7.02
CA THR A 314 18.70 1.26 -8.34
C THR A 314 17.76 0.47 -9.25
N LYS A 315 17.06 -0.54 -8.70
CA LYS A 315 16.10 -1.36 -9.45
C LYS A 315 14.92 -0.53 -9.98
N GLU A 316 14.33 0.34 -9.16
CA GLU A 316 13.22 1.20 -9.58
C GLU A 316 13.63 2.15 -10.70
N ARG A 317 14.83 2.74 -10.61
CA ARG A 317 15.36 3.63 -11.65
C ARG A 317 15.59 2.90 -12.95
N ASP A 318 16.19 1.71 -12.91
CA ASP A 318 16.43 0.89 -14.10
C ASP A 318 15.10 0.47 -14.75
N LEU A 319 14.08 0.15 -13.95
CA LEU A 319 12.75 -0.16 -14.44
C LEU A 319 12.08 1.05 -15.12
N LEU A 320 12.14 2.23 -14.49
CA LEU A 320 11.60 3.48 -15.03
C LEU A 320 12.30 3.88 -16.35
N ARG A 321 13.62 3.73 -16.41
CA ARG A 321 14.41 3.96 -17.63
C ARG A 321 14.00 3.00 -18.73
N LYS A 322 13.97 1.69 -18.44
CA LYS A 322 13.57 0.65 -19.40
C LYS A 322 12.17 0.90 -19.96
N LYS A 323 11.20 1.29 -19.13
CA LYS A 323 9.84 1.61 -19.57
C LYS A 323 9.77 2.87 -20.42
N SER A 324 10.50 3.91 -20.04
CA SER A 324 10.65 5.12 -20.85
C SER A 324 11.21 4.78 -22.24
N GLU A 325 12.24 3.95 -22.31
CA GLU A 325 12.84 3.50 -23.58
C GLU A 325 11.88 2.65 -24.44
N LEU A 326 11.08 1.77 -23.82
CA LEU A 326 10.06 0.98 -24.52
C LEU A 326 8.96 1.88 -25.10
N CYS A 327 8.53 2.89 -24.34
CA CYS A 327 7.57 3.89 -24.79
C CYS A 327 8.11 4.68 -25.99
N LEU A 328 9.38 5.10 -25.94
CA LEU A 328 10.07 5.79 -27.04
C LEU A 328 10.20 4.95 -28.32
N LYS A 329 10.37 3.63 -28.19
CA LYS A 329 10.40 2.69 -29.33
C LYS A 329 9.04 2.46 -29.97
N GLY A 330 7.96 3.06 -29.44
CA GLY A 330 6.61 2.94 -29.98
C GLY A 330 6.00 1.56 -29.82
N SER A 331 6.46 0.78 -28.83
CA SER A 331 5.89 -0.54 -28.56
C SER A 331 4.47 -0.38 -28.02
N LYS A 332 3.45 -0.67 -28.84
CA LYS A 332 2.02 -0.63 -28.45
C LYS A 332 1.60 -1.76 -27.50
N SER A 333 2.46 -2.23 -26.59
CA SER A 333 2.01 -3.18 -25.58
C SER A 333 1.08 -2.44 -24.60
N ASN A 334 -0.20 -2.33 -24.97
CA ASN A 334 -1.27 -1.54 -24.35
C ASN A 334 -1.48 -1.83 -22.85
N HIS A 335 -0.92 -2.91 -22.32
CA HIS A 335 -1.05 -3.31 -20.92
C HIS A 335 0.26 -3.34 -20.11
N ARG A 336 1.42 -3.01 -20.70
CA ARG A 336 2.74 -3.12 -20.02
C ARG A 336 3.51 -1.81 -19.87
N LEU A 337 3.06 -0.73 -20.49
CA LEU A 337 3.77 0.56 -20.43
C LEU A 337 3.36 1.42 -19.24
N SER A 338 2.16 1.23 -18.67
CA SER A 338 1.80 1.94 -17.45
C SER A 338 2.66 1.46 -16.29
N TYR A 339 3.22 2.41 -15.55
CA TYR A 339 3.92 2.17 -14.30
C TYR A 339 2.90 2.30 -13.17
N ASN A 340 2.32 1.16 -12.81
CA ASN A 340 1.64 1.06 -11.53
C ASN A 340 2.70 0.82 -10.44
N VAL A 341 2.51 1.41 -9.27
CA VAL A 341 3.40 1.22 -8.12
C VAL A 341 3.49 -0.27 -7.71
N MET A 342 2.48 -1.08 -8.04
CA MET A 342 2.53 -2.55 -7.89
C MET A 342 3.61 -3.22 -8.75
N GLU A 343 3.99 -2.64 -9.90
CA GLU A 343 5.06 -3.17 -10.77
C GLU A 343 6.47 -2.75 -10.33
N ARG A 344 6.62 -1.90 -9.30
CA ARG A 344 7.94 -1.52 -8.72
C ARG A 344 8.81 -2.70 -8.27
N ARG A 345 8.23 -3.90 -8.13
CA ARG A 345 8.74 -4.99 -7.26
C ARG A 345 8.81 -6.36 -7.90
N ARG A 346 8.55 -6.44 -9.20
CA ARG A 346 8.92 -7.60 -10.04
C ARG A 346 10.26 -7.31 -10.69
#